data_AF-A0A1M3NVD3-F1
#
_entry.id   AF-A0A1M3NVD3-F1
#
_cell.length_a   1.000
_cell.length_b   1.000
_cell.length_c   1.000
_cell.angle_alpha   90.00
_cell.angle_beta   90.00
_cell.angle_gamma   90.00
#
_symmetry.space_group_name_H-M   'P 1'
#
loop_
_entity.id
_entity.type
_entity.pdbx_description
1 polymer ?
#
loop_
_entity_poly.entity_id
_entity_poly.type
_entity_poly.pdbx_seq_one_letter_code
_entity_poly.pdbx_strand_id
1 'polypeptide(L)'
;MSICFRTAIAAAFLFPAVAIAQKPKKAVAPPALQAEFDGFIAKFRAALKANDSAAVSGMTRFPFEHDSSYPDSAQFRAKAYPAIFTPKTRDCIQRGKAVYDRDGDSHDNYFIFCGKNIFTFTKMSSSFLFVEIGAND
;
A
#
# COMPACT_ATOMS: atom_id res chain seq x y z
N MET A 1 64.50 33.44 -36.35
CA MET A 1 63.75 33.23 -35.10
C MET A 1 62.96 31.93 -35.25
N SER A 2 63.22 30.98 -34.34
CA SER A 2 62.40 29.83 -33.87
C SER A 2 61.79 28.85 -34.90
N ILE A 3 62.23 27.58 -35.00
CA ILE A 3 62.12 26.40 -34.10
C ILE A 3 60.77 25.66 -34.23
N CYS A 4 60.84 24.38 -34.66
CA CYS A 4 59.82 23.33 -34.62
C CYS A 4 59.17 23.17 -33.23
N PHE A 5 58.00 22.54 -33.12
CA PHE A 5 57.70 21.42 -32.20
C PHE A 5 56.19 21.08 -32.15
N ARG A 6 55.86 19.90 -32.69
CA ARG A 6 55.03 18.82 -32.10
C ARG A 6 53.71 19.13 -31.37
N THR A 7 52.60 18.61 -31.95
CA THR A 7 51.48 17.85 -31.34
C THR A 7 50.91 18.23 -29.97
N ALA A 8 49.57 18.36 -29.91
CA ALA A 8 48.73 17.64 -28.94
C ALA A 8 47.26 17.64 -29.38
N ILE A 9 46.72 16.46 -29.68
CA ILE A 9 45.28 16.21 -29.82
C ILE A 9 44.70 16.18 -28.39
N ALA A 10 43.85 17.14 -28.05
CA ALA A 10 43.11 17.11 -26.80
C ALA A 10 41.89 16.18 -26.95
N ALA A 11 41.99 14.97 -26.38
CA ALA A 11 40.86 14.06 -26.26
C ALA A 11 39.93 14.55 -25.13
N ALA A 12 38.75 15.07 -25.50
CA ALA A 12 37.70 15.38 -24.55
C ALA A 12 37.08 14.07 -24.02
N PHE A 13 37.36 13.73 -22.77
CA PHE A 13 36.69 12.63 -22.07
C PHE A 13 35.22 12.99 -21.81
N LEU A 14 34.32 12.49 -22.65
CA LEU A 14 32.90 12.36 -22.34
C LEU A 14 32.75 11.20 -21.35
N PHE A 15 32.69 11.50 -20.05
CA PHE A 15 32.27 10.51 -19.06
C PHE A 15 30.74 10.40 -19.13
N PRO A 16 30.16 9.23 -19.45
CA PRO A 16 28.73 9.02 -19.22
C PRO A 16 28.53 9.02 -17.71
N ALA A 17 27.72 9.96 -17.22
CA ALA A 17 27.25 9.93 -15.84
C ALA A 17 26.43 8.63 -15.67
N VAL A 18 27.04 7.60 -15.10
CA VAL A 18 26.31 6.39 -14.68
C VAL A 18 25.42 6.83 -13.53
N ALA A 19 24.16 7.14 -13.83
CA ALA A 19 23.13 7.29 -12.82
C ALA A 19 22.97 5.93 -12.13
N ILE A 20 23.59 5.78 -10.97
CA ILE A 20 23.39 4.62 -10.11
C ILE A 20 21.95 4.71 -9.62
N ALA A 21 21.05 3.97 -10.26
CA ALA A 21 19.67 3.83 -9.81
C ALA A 21 19.68 3.21 -8.41
N GLN A 22 19.59 4.06 -7.38
CA GLN A 22 19.39 3.60 -6.01
C GLN A 22 18.03 2.92 -5.97
N LYS A 23 18.02 1.60 -5.75
CA LYS A 23 16.78 0.85 -5.55
C LYS A 23 16.03 1.52 -4.39
N PRO A 24 14.78 1.98 -4.55
CA PRO A 24 14.08 2.70 -3.49
C PRO A 24 14.03 1.83 -2.24
N LYS A 25 14.53 2.38 -1.13
CA LYS A 25 14.52 1.69 0.17
C LYS A 25 13.06 1.52 0.57
N LYS A 26 12.64 0.28 0.87
CA LYS A 26 11.29 0.01 1.38
C LYS A 26 11.02 0.89 2.59
N ALA A 27 9.90 1.61 2.55
CA ALA A 27 9.45 2.42 3.67
C ALA A 27 9.24 1.54 4.91
N VAL A 28 9.53 2.09 6.08
CA VAL A 28 9.31 1.43 7.39
C VAL A 28 8.46 2.36 8.23
N ALA A 29 7.37 1.82 8.80
CA ALA A 29 6.48 2.60 9.64
C ALA A 29 7.19 3.05 10.92
N PRO A 30 6.95 4.29 11.39
CA PRO A 30 7.33 4.69 12.74
C PRO A 30 6.74 3.73 13.79
N PRO A 31 7.45 3.41 14.90
CA PRO A 31 6.97 2.42 15.87
C PRO A 31 5.58 2.71 16.46
N ALA A 32 5.26 3.97 16.73
CA ALA A 32 3.95 4.36 17.25
C ALA A 32 2.82 4.07 16.23
N LEU A 33 3.06 4.41 14.97
CA LEU A 33 2.12 4.14 13.88
C LEU A 33 1.92 2.62 13.67
N GLN A 34 3.00 1.84 13.78
CA GLN A 34 2.92 0.38 13.72
C GLN A 34 2.05 -0.18 14.86
N ALA A 35 2.22 0.31 16.09
CA ALA A 35 1.40 -0.14 17.22
C ALA A 35 -0.09 0.21 17.05
N GLU A 36 -0.39 1.39 16.50
CA GLU A 36 -1.78 1.76 16.15
C GLU A 36 -2.36 0.82 15.08
N PHE A 37 -1.59 0.54 14.03
CA PHE A 37 -2.01 -0.39 12.99
C PHE A 37 -2.20 -1.81 13.53
N ASP A 38 -1.31 -2.30 14.39
CA ASP A 38 -1.41 -3.62 15.02
C ASP A 38 -2.71 -3.76 15.83
N GLY A 39 -3.08 -2.70 16.57
CA GLY A 39 -4.34 -2.63 17.31
C GLY A 39 -5.57 -2.63 16.39
N PHE A 40 -5.50 -1.90 15.28
CA PHE A 40 -6.57 -1.88 14.26
C PHE A 40 -6.72 -3.24 13.56
N ILE A 41 -5.63 -3.79 13.02
CA ILE A 41 -5.67 -5.01 12.21
C ILE A 41 -6.08 -6.22 13.04
N ALA A 42 -5.77 -6.24 14.34
CA ALA A 42 -6.27 -7.27 15.27
C ALA A 42 -7.80 -7.28 15.34
N LYS A 43 -8.43 -6.10 15.45
CA LYS A 43 -9.91 -5.97 15.47
C LYS A 43 -10.52 -6.34 14.12
N PHE A 44 -9.91 -5.88 13.03
CA PHE A 44 -10.35 -6.21 11.67
C PHE A 44 -10.30 -7.71 11.41
N ARG A 45 -9.19 -8.36 11.79
CA ARG A 45 -9.05 -9.82 11.71
C ARG A 45 -10.04 -10.56 12.60
N ALA A 46 -10.30 -10.08 13.81
CA ALA A 46 -11.32 -10.69 14.68
C ALA A 46 -12.72 -10.65 14.02
N ALA A 47 -13.11 -9.51 13.44
CA ALA A 47 -14.37 -9.38 12.71
C ALA A 47 -14.44 -10.34 11.51
N LEU A 48 -13.37 -10.44 10.71
CA LEU A 48 -13.31 -11.39 9.60
C LEU A 48 -13.38 -12.85 10.06
N LYS A 49 -12.72 -13.20 11.17
CA LYS A 49 -12.77 -14.55 11.74
C LYS A 49 -14.19 -14.92 12.19
N ALA A 50 -14.91 -13.96 12.75
CA ALA A 50 -16.33 -14.10 13.12
C ALA A 50 -17.29 -14.05 11.92
N ASN A 51 -16.79 -13.77 10.71
CA ASN A 51 -17.58 -13.47 9.53
C ASN A 51 -18.61 -12.34 9.76
N ASP A 52 -18.23 -11.35 10.57
CA ASP A 52 -19.10 -10.24 10.97
C ASP A 52 -18.98 -9.08 9.98
N SER A 53 -19.90 -9.05 9.00
CA SER A 53 -19.94 -7.99 7.98
C SER A 53 -20.28 -6.62 8.56
N ALA A 54 -21.00 -6.55 9.70
CA ALA A 54 -21.33 -5.29 10.36
C ALA A 54 -20.08 -4.67 10.99
N ALA A 55 -19.32 -5.46 11.75
CA ALA A 55 -18.07 -5.00 12.34
C ALA A 55 -17.05 -4.59 11.27
N VAL A 56 -16.91 -5.37 10.18
CA VAL A 56 -16.03 -5.00 9.07
C VAL A 56 -16.47 -3.67 8.43
N SER A 57 -17.78 -3.50 8.18
CA SER A 57 -18.30 -2.24 7.62
C SER A 57 -18.06 -1.03 8.54
N GLY A 58 -18.06 -1.21 9.86
CA GLY A 58 -17.74 -0.14 10.82
C GLY A 58 -16.26 0.27 10.83
N MET A 59 -15.38 -0.55 10.27
CA MET A 59 -13.95 -0.28 10.08
C MET A 59 -13.59 0.12 8.65
N THR A 60 -14.61 0.40 7.82
CA THR A 60 -14.48 0.67 6.40
C THR A 60 -14.83 2.12 6.09
N ARG A 61 -14.05 2.77 5.23
CA ARG A 61 -14.39 4.07 4.66
C ARG A 61 -15.30 3.86 3.46
N PHE A 62 -16.39 4.62 3.40
CA PHE A 62 -17.30 4.64 2.26
C PHE A 62 -17.40 6.05 1.65
N PRO A 63 -17.56 6.16 0.32
CA PRO A 63 -17.28 5.09 -0.66
C PRO A 63 -15.81 4.63 -0.58
N PHE A 64 -15.46 3.52 -1.22
CA PHE A 64 -14.06 3.18 -1.39
C PHE A 64 -13.36 4.26 -2.22
N GLU A 65 -12.07 4.46 -1.96
CA GLU A 65 -11.32 5.60 -2.50
C GLU A 65 -11.35 5.68 -4.03
N HIS A 66 -11.26 4.51 -4.69
CA HIS A 66 -11.23 4.39 -6.14
C HIS A 66 -12.43 3.62 -6.72
N ASP A 67 -13.43 3.27 -5.90
CA ASP A 67 -14.62 2.52 -6.32
C ASP A 67 -15.89 3.02 -5.62
N SER A 68 -16.79 3.62 -6.42
CA SER A 68 -18.08 4.13 -5.95
C SER A 68 -19.22 3.11 -6.01
N SER A 69 -18.95 1.86 -6.42
CA SER A 69 -19.96 0.79 -6.54
C SER A 69 -20.60 0.41 -5.20
N TYR A 70 -19.93 0.73 -4.08
CA TYR A 70 -20.40 0.48 -2.72
C TYR A 70 -20.43 1.80 -1.92
N PRO A 71 -21.45 2.64 -2.14
CA PRO A 71 -21.48 4.00 -1.59
C PRO A 71 -21.70 4.05 -0.07
N ASP A 72 -22.17 2.97 0.54
CA ASP A 72 -22.52 2.91 1.96
C ASP A 72 -22.35 1.51 2.56
N SER A 73 -22.48 1.45 3.89
CA SER A 73 -22.34 0.22 4.67
C SER A 73 -23.41 -0.82 4.37
N ALA A 74 -24.62 -0.43 3.94
CA ALA A 74 -25.67 -1.37 3.59
C ALA A 74 -25.35 -2.06 2.26
N GLN A 75 -24.95 -1.30 1.25
CA GLN A 75 -24.55 -1.84 -0.06
C GLN A 75 -23.27 -2.69 0.05
N PHE A 76 -22.29 -2.25 0.84
CA PHE A 76 -21.11 -3.06 1.11
C PHE A 76 -21.47 -4.42 1.72
N ARG A 77 -22.27 -4.43 2.79
CA ARG A 77 -22.65 -5.69 3.46
C ARG A 77 -23.48 -6.60 2.57
N ALA A 78 -24.37 -6.04 1.77
CA ALA A 78 -25.26 -6.81 0.90
C ALA A 78 -24.55 -7.36 -0.35
N LYS A 79 -23.59 -6.64 -0.92
CA LYS A 79 -22.99 -6.96 -2.23
C LYS A 79 -21.49 -7.25 -2.16
N ALA A 80 -20.70 -6.27 -1.70
CA ALA A 80 -19.24 -6.40 -1.69
C ALA A 80 -18.77 -7.51 -0.75
N TYR A 81 -19.29 -7.53 0.48
CA TYR A 81 -18.82 -8.40 1.53
C TYR A 81 -18.91 -9.90 1.16
N PRO A 82 -20.07 -10.44 0.74
CA PRO A 82 -20.17 -11.86 0.36
C PRO A 82 -19.36 -12.20 -0.89
N ALA A 83 -19.20 -11.26 -1.83
CA ALA A 83 -18.45 -11.49 -3.07
C ALA A 83 -16.93 -11.52 -2.84
N ILE A 84 -16.42 -10.61 -2.00
CA ILE A 84 -14.99 -10.39 -1.79
C ILE A 84 -14.47 -11.25 -0.65
N PHE A 85 -15.14 -11.20 0.51
CA PHE A 85 -14.69 -11.83 1.75
C PHE A 85 -15.17 -13.27 1.85
N THR A 86 -14.87 -14.07 0.81
CA THR A 86 -15.04 -15.53 0.83
C THR A 86 -14.20 -16.16 1.96
N PRO A 87 -14.47 -17.41 2.40
CA PRO A 87 -13.64 -18.09 3.40
C PRO A 87 -12.15 -18.04 3.07
N LYS A 88 -11.79 -18.29 1.80
CA LYS A 88 -10.41 -18.21 1.31
C LYS A 88 -9.78 -16.83 1.48
N THR A 89 -10.54 -15.77 1.16
CA THR A 89 -10.08 -14.39 1.32
C THR A 89 -9.87 -14.05 2.80
N ARG A 90 -10.83 -14.39 3.66
CA ARG A 90 -10.74 -14.13 5.10
C ARG A 90 -9.52 -14.83 5.69
N ASP A 91 -9.32 -16.11 5.37
CA ASP A 91 -8.16 -16.90 5.77
C ASP A 91 -6.83 -16.32 5.28
N CYS A 92 -6.81 -15.79 4.06
CA CYS A 92 -5.64 -15.09 3.54
C CYS A 92 -5.32 -13.84 4.38
N ILE A 93 -6.31 -12.98 4.64
CA ILE A 93 -6.12 -11.74 5.42
C ILE A 93 -5.71 -12.04 6.86
N GLN A 94 -6.20 -13.15 7.45
CA GLN A 94 -5.76 -13.60 8.78
C GLN A 94 -4.24 -13.81 8.86
N ARG A 95 -3.64 -14.37 7.81
CA ARG A 95 -2.21 -14.75 7.78
C ARG A 95 -1.31 -13.77 7.05
N GLY A 96 -1.89 -12.94 6.17
CA GLY A 96 -1.17 -12.05 5.28
C GLY A 96 -0.34 -11.04 6.04
N LYS A 97 0.92 -10.86 5.63
CA LYS A 97 1.76 -9.80 6.19
C LYS A 97 1.26 -8.45 5.66
N ALA A 98 1.04 -7.50 6.57
CA ALA A 98 0.81 -6.12 6.18
C ALA A 98 2.14 -5.46 5.78
N VAL A 99 2.16 -4.80 4.64
CA VAL A 99 3.32 -4.05 4.12
C VAL A 99 3.00 -2.58 4.26
N TYR A 100 3.88 -1.83 4.91
CA TYR A 100 3.74 -0.38 5.02
C TYR A 100 4.30 0.32 3.78
N ASP A 101 3.61 1.37 3.35
CA ASP A 101 4.16 2.39 2.46
C ASP A 101 3.56 3.76 2.78
N ARG A 102 4.22 4.82 2.31
CA ARG A 102 3.69 6.18 2.33
C ARG A 102 3.53 6.67 0.91
N ASP A 103 2.31 7.03 0.53
CA ASP A 103 2.02 7.45 -0.84
C ASP A 103 2.52 8.87 -1.14
N GLY A 104 2.36 9.31 -2.40
CA GLY A 104 2.78 10.63 -2.86
C GLY A 104 2.08 11.80 -2.16
N ASP A 105 0.91 11.55 -1.57
CA ASP A 105 0.10 12.50 -0.81
C ASP A 105 0.38 12.42 0.71
N SER A 106 1.41 11.66 1.09
CA SER A 106 1.84 11.46 2.47
C SER A 106 0.84 10.71 3.36
N HIS A 107 -0.09 9.94 2.80
CA HIS A 107 -0.90 9.04 3.61
C HIS A 107 -0.11 7.80 4.02
N ASP A 108 -0.28 7.43 5.28
CA ASP A 108 0.26 6.20 5.84
C ASP A 108 -0.63 5.02 5.49
N ASN A 109 -0.11 4.11 4.68
CA ASN A 109 -0.84 2.99 4.14
C ASN A 109 -0.24 1.66 4.59
N TYR A 110 -1.11 0.69 4.84
CA TYR A 110 -0.77 -0.71 4.96
C TYR A 110 -1.52 -1.54 3.93
N PHE A 111 -0.83 -2.49 3.32
CA PHE A 111 -1.37 -3.35 2.28
C PHE A 111 -1.29 -4.80 2.70
N ILE A 112 -2.37 -5.55 2.51
CA ILE A 112 -2.37 -7.00 2.59
C ILE A 112 -2.69 -7.57 1.22
N PHE A 113 -1.74 -8.33 0.68
CA PHE A 113 -1.84 -8.95 -0.64
C PHE A 113 -2.46 -10.35 -0.53
N CYS A 114 -3.57 -10.56 -1.21
CA CYS A 114 -4.33 -11.80 -1.18
C CYS A 114 -4.77 -12.23 -2.58
N GLY A 115 -3.91 -13.00 -3.24
CA GLY A 115 -4.15 -13.46 -4.61
C GLY A 115 -4.12 -12.26 -5.57
N LYS A 116 -5.26 -11.99 -6.22
CA LYS A 116 -5.42 -10.89 -7.18
C LYS A 116 -5.85 -9.57 -6.53
N ASN A 117 -6.00 -9.54 -5.21
CA ASN A 117 -6.53 -8.37 -4.51
C ASN A 117 -5.48 -7.81 -3.56
N ILE A 118 -5.41 -6.48 -3.50
CA ILE A 118 -4.67 -5.72 -2.50
C ILE A 118 -5.72 -5.10 -1.57
N PHE A 119 -5.65 -5.39 -0.27
CA PHE A 119 -6.49 -4.76 0.74
C PHE A 119 -5.73 -3.59 1.35
N THR A 120 -6.20 -2.37 1.12
CA THR A 120 -5.55 -1.14 1.54
C THR A 120 -6.17 -0.59 2.82
N PHE A 121 -5.32 -0.28 3.78
CA PHE A 121 -5.69 0.32 5.06
C PHE A 121 -4.94 1.63 5.23
N THR A 122 -5.66 2.73 5.40
CA THR A 122 -5.06 4.07 5.42
C THR A 122 -5.30 4.73 6.77
N LYS A 123 -4.26 5.38 7.30
CA LYS A 123 -4.36 6.16 8.53
C LYS A 123 -5.24 7.39 8.30
N MET A 124 -6.36 7.45 9.00
CA MET A 124 -7.17 8.66 9.15
C MET A 124 -6.81 9.39 10.43
N SER A 125 -7.35 10.59 10.62
CA SER A 125 -7.09 11.43 11.80
C SER A 125 -7.31 10.69 13.14
N SER A 126 -8.31 9.81 13.22
CA SER A 126 -8.67 9.09 14.47
C SER A 126 -8.16 7.64 14.53
N SER A 127 -8.07 6.93 13.41
CA SER A 127 -7.74 5.50 13.34
C SER A 127 -7.37 5.11 11.91
N PHE A 128 -6.83 3.92 11.71
CA PHE A 128 -6.85 3.29 10.40
C PHE A 128 -8.29 2.92 10.00
N LEU A 129 -8.56 2.97 8.69
CA LEU A 129 -9.76 2.43 8.05
C LEU A 129 -9.34 1.56 6.86
N PHE A 130 -10.18 0.57 6.55
CA PHE A 130 -10.13 -0.14 5.27
C PHE A 130 -10.76 0.74 4.18
N VAL A 131 -10.02 1.07 3.13
CA VAL A 131 -10.43 2.13 2.17
C VAL A 131 -10.60 1.66 0.74
N GLU A 132 -9.99 0.53 0.38
CA GLU A 132 -9.95 0.10 -1.02
C GLU A 132 -9.59 -1.39 -1.15
N ILE A 133 -10.09 -1.98 -2.24
CA ILE A 133 -9.57 -3.23 -2.80
C ILE A 133 -9.03 -2.96 -4.19
N GLY A 134 -7.71 -2.98 -4.33
CA GLY A 134 -7.02 -2.83 -5.62
C GLY A 134 -6.78 -4.19 -6.28
N ALA A 135 -6.48 -4.15 -7.58
CA ALA A 135 -5.92 -5.32 -8.28
C ALA A 135 -4.45 -5.51 -7.90
N ASN A 136 -4.02 -6.76 -7.72
CA ASN A 136 -2.63 -7.15 -7.58
C ASN A 136 -2.15 -7.71 -8.92
N ASP A 137 -1.55 -6.86 -9.75
CA ASP A 137 -1.04 -7.15 -11.09
C ASP A 137 0.47 -7.43 -11.14
#